data_AF-A0A941VS49-F1
#
_entry.id   AF-A0A941VS49-F1
#
_cell.length_a   1.000
_cell.length_b   1.000
_cell.length_c   1.000
_cell.angle_alpha   90.00
_cell.angle_beta   90.00
_cell.angle_gamma   90.00
#
_symmetry.space_group_name_H-M   'P 1'
#
loop_
_entity.id
_entity.type
_entity.pdbx_description
1 polymer ?
#
loop_
_entity_poly.entity_id
_entity_poly.type
_entity_poly.pdbx_seq_one_letter_code
_entity_poly.pdbx_strand_id
1 'polypeptide(L)'
;MIRLNDVTSQVLSYHPKADVSLIERAYVYSAKVHQGQVRLSGEPYLSHPLEVAFFLTQMKMDVITVAAGLLHDTLEDTTAELSEIERLFGKETANIVDGVTKISKMQFSSTEEQKAENMRKMILAMANDIRVIVVKLGDRFHNMRTLGFQPAKKQESIARETLDIYAPIAGRMGIYWLKSELEDLCLYYLEPEIYERIKSELAERRDTREKFIRDVIEILSQKIKEAGIQAAIKGRQKHLYSIYKK
;
A
#
# COMPACT_ATOMS: atom_id res chain seq x y z
N MET A 1 13.04 10.97 -0.03
CA MET A 1 12.35 11.12 1.26
C MET A 1 11.20 12.07 1.06
N ILE A 2 9.99 11.57 1.27
CA ILE A 2 8.74 12.33 1.15
C ILE A 2 8.68 13.37 2.27
N ARG A 3 8.20 14.58 1.94
CA ARG A 3 7.98 15.67 2.89
C ARG A 3 6.49 15.90 3.08
N LEU A 4 6.12 16.52 4.20
CA LEU A 4 4.73 16.91 4.47
C LEU A 4 4.10 17.71 3.31
N ASN A 5 4.86 18.63 2.73
CA ASN A 5 4.38 19.44 1.60
C ASN A 5 4.06 18.61 0.35
N ASP A 6 4.73 17.48 0.14
CA ASP A 6 4.42 16.59 -0.98
C ASP A 6 3.03 15.96 -0.77
N VAL A 7 2.71 15.58 0.48
CA VAL A 7 1.41 15.04 0.87
C VAL A 7 0.32 16.10 0.73
N THR A 8 0.48 17.28 1.33
CA THR A 8 -0.55 18.33 1.31
C THR A 8 -0.79 18.88 -0.10
N SER A 9 0.28 19.08 -0.89
CA SER A 9 0.16 19.51 -2.28
C SER A 9 -0.58 18.48 -3.13
N GLN A 10 -0.31 17.19 -2.92
CA GLN A 10 -1.00 16.13 -3.63
C GLN A 10 -2.48 16.09 -3.27
N VAL A 11 -2.86 16.25 -1.99
CA VAL A 11 -4.26 16.34 -1.56
C VAL A 11 -4.97 17.50 -2.26
N LEU A 12 -4.34 18.68 -2.28
CA LEU A 12 -4.91 19.87 -2.93
C LEU A 12 -5.06 19.70 -4.44
N SER A 13 -4.29 18.83 -5.09
CA SER A 13 -4.42 18.57 -6.53
C SER A 13 -5.74 17.91 -6.93
N TYR A 14 -6.32 17.08 -6.06
CA TYR A 14 -7.60 16.40 -6.31
C TYR A 14 -8.74 16.91 -5.41
N HIS A 15 -8.42 17.63 -4.33
CA HIS A 15 -9.38 18.27 -3.46
C HIS A 15 -8.92 19.71 -3.11
N PRO A 16 -9.04 20.69 -4.04
CA PRO A 16 -8.46 22.02 -3.89
C PRO A 16 -8.96 22.85 -2.70
N LYS A 17 -10.13 22.51 -2.15
CA LYS A 17 -10.73 23.18 -0.97
C LYS A 17 -10.54 22.38 0.33
N ALA A 18 -9.64 21.40 0.34
CA ALA A 18 -9.39 20.57 1.52
C ALA A 18 -8.80 21.42 2.65
N ASP A 19 -9.26 21.20 3.87
CA ASP A 19 -8.56 21.70 5.05
C ASP A 19 -7.38 20.78 5.38
N VAL A 20 -6.19 21.14 4.87
CA VAL A 20 -4.97 20.38 5.12
C VAL A 20 -4.41 20.57 6.54
N SER A 21 -4.97 21.48 7.34
CA SER A 21 -4.51 21.71 8.71
C SER A 21 -4.64 20.46 9.59
N LEU A 22 -5.63 19.59 9.32
CA LEU A 22 -5.77 18.32 10.00
C LEU A 22 -4.55 17.40 9.77
N ILE A 23 -4.03 17.37 8.54
CA ILE A 23 -2.84 16.59 8.15
C ILE A 23 -1.59 17.19 8.80
N GLU A 24 -1.45 18.51 8.79
CA GLU A 24 -0.32 19.20 9.43
C GLU A 24 -0.27 18.96 10.93
N ARG A 25 -1.41 19.07 11.62
CA ARG A 25 -1.51 18.74 13.06
C ARG A 25 -1.20 17.27 13.32
N ALA A 26 -1.68 16.35 12.47
CA ALA A 26 -1.41 14.93 12.61
C ALA A 26 0.08 14.62 12.44
N TYR A 27 0.74 15.29 11.50
CA TYR A 27 2.18 15.21 11.31
C TYR A 27 2.96 15.67 12.54
N VAL A 28 2.63 16.86 13.08
CA VAL A 28 3.30 17.40 14.28
C VAL A 28 3.10 16.48 15.49
N TYR A 29 1.89 15.95 15.66
CA TYR A 29 1.60 15.01 16.73
C TYR A 29 2.40 13.71 16.57
N SER A 30 2.37 13.10 15.38
CA SER A 30 3.14 11.89 15.05
C SER A 30 4.64 12.10 15.30
N ALA A 31 5.20 13.23 14.85
CA ALA A 31 6.60 13.59 15.09
C ALA A 31 6.93 13.71 16.59
N LYS A 32 6.01 14.25 17.39
CA LYS A 32 6.17 14.41 18.84
C LYS A 32 6.13 13.06 19.56
N VAL A 33 5.16 12.20 19.27
CA VAL A 33 4.98 10.94 20.00
C VAL A 33 6.02 9.89 19.61
N HIS A 34 6.54 9.94 18.39
CA HIS A 34 7.65 9.10 17.93
C HIS A 34 9.03 9.76 18.10
N GLN A 35 9.14 10.84 18.88
CA GLN A 35 10.41 11.54 19.06
C GLN A 35 11.47 10.62 19.67
N GLY A 36 12.65 10.56 19.04
CA GLY A 36 13.75 9.71 19.46
C GLY A 36 13.66 8.26 18.98
N GLN A 37 12.59 7.87 18.29
CA GLN A 37 12.45 6.56 17.67
C GLN A 37 13.13 6.52 16.29
N VAL A 38 13.86 5.44 16.03
CA VAL A 38 14.53 5.18 14.74
C VAL A 38 14.04 3.85 14.17
N ARG A 39 13.86 3.78 12.85
CA ARG A 39 13.58 2.51 12.17
C ARG A 39 14.82 1.62 12.18
N LEU A 40 14.63 0.34 11.87
CA LEU A 40 15.74 -0.61 11.68
C LEU A 40 16.68 -0.20 10.53
N SER A 41 16.21 0.62 9.58
CA SER A 41 17.03 1.21 8.53
C SER A 41 17.96 2.33 9.01
N GLY A 42 17.78 2.82 10.24
CA GLY A 42 18.47 3.99 10.80
C GLY A 42 17.79 5.32 10.48
N GLU A 43 16.70 5.34 9.70
CA GLU A 43 15.92 6.56 9.43
C GLU A 43 15.05 6.97 10.63
N PRO A 44 14.70 8.27 10.77
CA PRO A 44 13.69 8.70 11.73
C PRO A 44 12.38 7.95 11.50
N TYR A 45 11.74 7.48 12.57
CA TYR A 45 10.50 6.70 12.49
C TYR A 45 9.41 7.36 11.63
N LEU A 46 9.35 8.70 11.69
CA LEU A 46 8.43 9.54 10.93
C LEU A 46 8.47 9.34 9.39
N SER A 47 9.54 8.75 8.84
CA SER A 47 9.59 8.42 7.41
C SER A 47 8.50 7.42 7.01
N HIS A 48 8.15 6.46 7.88
CA HIS A 48 7.13 5.46 7.58
C HIS A 48 5.71 6.04 7.51
N PRO A 49 5.20 6.76 8.53
CA PRO A 49 3.88 7.38 8.44
C PRO A 49 3.74 8.35 7.26
N LEU A 50 4.81 9.06 6.88
CA LEU A 50 4.81 9.95 5.70
C LEU A 50 4.66 9.17 4.38
N GLU A 51 5.35 8.05 4.22
CA GLU A 51 5.22 7.19 3.04
C GLU A 51 3.80 6.58 2.94
N VAL A 52 3.23 6.15 4.07
CA VAL A 52 1.85 5.67 4.14
C VAL A 52 0.86 6.78 3.78
N ALA A 53 1.01 7.96 4.36
CA ALA A 53 0.16 9.11 4.05
C ALA A 53 0.22 9.49 2.56
N PHE A 54 1.42 9.53 1.97
CA PHE A 54 1.58 9.82 0.56
C PHE A 54 0.96 8.74 -0.33
N PHE A 55 1.13 7.46 0.01
CA PHE A 55 0.45 6.37 -0.68
C PHE A 55 -1.08 6.58 -0.71
N LEU A 56 -1.68 7.00 0.42
CA LEU A 56 -3.11 7.30 0.50
C LEU A 56 -3.52 8.47 -0.41
N THR A 57 -2.65 9.46 -0.59
CA THR A 57 -2.90 10.54 -1.57
C THR A 57 -2.83 10.05 -3.02
N GLN A 58 -2.02 9.04 -3.34
CA GLN A 58 -2.01 8.42 -4.67
C GLN A 58 -3.31 7.66 -4.94
N MET A 59 -3.93 7.14 -3.89
CA MET A 59 -5.27 6.55 -3.93
C MET A 59 -6.39 7.61 -3.91
N LYS A 60 -6.04 8.90 -3.89
CA LYS A 60 -6.96 10.05 -3.81
C LYS A 60 -7.90 10.01 -2.60
N MET A 61 -7.40 9.51 -1.46
CA MET A 61 -8.18 9.43 -0.23
C MET A 61 -8.44 10.82 0.38
N ASP A 62 -9.49 10.91 1.18
CA ASP A 62 -9.87 12.16 1.86
C ASP A 62 -8.87 12.53 2.98
N VAL A 63 -8.99 13.77 3.46
CA VAL A 63 -8.10 14.36 4.48
C VAL A 63 -8.07 13.52 5.76
N ILE A 64 -9.21 12.97 6.19
CA ILE A 64 -9.33 12.20 7.44
C ILE A 64 -8.56 10.89 7.31
N THR A 65 -8.69 10.20 6.17
CA THR A 65 -7.91 8.99 5.89
C THR A 65 -6.41 9.27 5.85
N VAL A 66 -5.99 10.34 5.18
CA VAL A 66 -4.56 10.70 5.08
C VAL A 66 -3.99 11.07 6.46
N ALA A 67 -4.74 11.81 7.27
CA ALA A 67 -4.38 12.12 8.65
C ALA A 67 -4.30 10.84 9.51
N ALA A 68 -5.25 9.91 9.37
CA ALA A 68 -5.21 8.62 10.04
C ALA A 68 -3.97 7.79 9.64
N GLY A 69 -3.54 7.85 8.37
CA GLY A 69 -2.29 7.26 7.90
C GLY A 69 -1.04 7.81 8.60
N LEU A 70 -1.02 9.09 8.98
CA LEU A 70 0.08 9.66 9.77
C LEU A 70 0.07 9.21 11.25
N LEU A 71 -1.09 8.78 11.74
CA LEU A 71 -1.34 8.44 13.14
C LEU A 71 -1.44 6.93 13.40
N HIS A 72 -1.41 6.10 12.35
CA HIS A 72 -1.86 4.71 12.43
C HIS A 72 -1.10 3.84 13.46
N ASP A 73 0.20 4.06 13.63
CA ASP A 73 1.03 3.32 14.60
C ASP A 73 1.18 4.02 15.95
N THR A 74 0.57 5.19 16.13
CA THR A 74 0.74 5.97 17.38
C THR A 74 0.20 5.24 18.61
N LEU A 75 -0.88 4.45 18.47
CA LEU A 75 -1.45 3.66 19.56
C LEU A 75 -0.68 2.35 19.85
N GLU A 76 0.17 1.90 18.94
CA GLU A 76 0.95 0.67 19.10
C GLU A 76 2.34 0.95 19.67
N ASP A 77 3.01 1.97 19.13
CA ASP A 77 4.45 2.20 19.34
C ASP A 77 4.75 3.38 20.27
N THR A 78 3.73 4.03 20.85
CA THR A 78 3.90 5.21 21.71
C THR A 78 2.98 5.18 22.93
N THR A 79 3.06 6.21 23.77
CA THR A 79 2.18 6.39 24.94
C THR A 79 0.87 7.12 24.59
N ALA A 80 0.54 7.28 23.31
CA ALA A 80 -0.70 7.92 22.88
C ALA A 80 -1.93 7.12 23.31
N GLU A 81 -2.99 7.83 23.70
CA GLU A 81 -4.29 7.22 24.03
C GLU A 81 -5.32 7.51 22.94
N LEU A 82 -6.23 6.56 22.72
CA LEU A 82 -7.32 6.73 21.74
C LEU A 82 -8.21 7.94 22.07
N SER A 83 -8.44 8.20 23.36
CA SER A 83 -9.18 9.36 23.87
C SER A 83 -8.52 10.69 23.46
N GLU A 84 -7.19 10.73 23.45
CA GLU A 84 -6.42 11.90 23.02
C GLU A 84 -6.57 12.12 21.52
N ILE A 85 -6.47 11.06 20.71
CA ILE A 85 -6.66 11.13 19.26
C ILE A 85 -8.07 11.62 18.92
N GLU A 86 -9.10 11.09 19.58
CA GLU A 86 -10.48 11.53 19.40
C GLU A 86 -10.66 13.01 19.74
N ARG A 87 -10.08 13.48 20.84
CA ARG A 87 -10.15 14.89 21.26
C ARG A 87 -9.44 15.83 20.28
N LEU A 88 -8.29 15.43 19.74
CA LEU A 88 -7.44 16.29 18.90
C LEU A 88 -7.80 16.25 17.41
N PHE A 89 -8.28 15.12 16.92
CA PHE A 89 -8.50 14.88 15.48
C PHE A 89 -9.95 14.51 15.13
N GLY A 90 -10.78 14.26 16.15
CA GLY A 90 -12.17 13.90 15.98
C GLY A 90 -12.39 12.39 15.97
N LYS A 91 -13.65 12.01 16.23
CA LYS A 91 -14.09 10.61 16.36
C LYS A 91 -13.82 9.78 15.11
N GLU A 92 -13.95 10.37 13.93
CA GLU A 92 -13.79 9.64 12.67
C GLU A 92 -12.33 9.22 12.44
N THR A 93 -11.37 10.12 12.65
CA THR A 93 -9.94 9.77 12.62
C THR A 93 -9.60 8.72 13.68
N ALA A 94 -10.10 8.90 14.91
CA ALA A 94 -9.85 7.96 16.01
C ALA A 94 -10.37 6.54 15.70
N ASN A 95 -11.57 6.43 15.13
CA ASN A 95 -12.14 5.14 14.70
C ASN A 95 -11.28 4.43 13.65
N ILE A 96 -10.71 5.19 12.69
CA ILE A 96 -9.84 4.60 11.67
C ILE A 96 -8.55 4.09 12.32
N VAL A 97 -7.90 4.91 13.15
CA VAL A 97 -6.65 4.54 13.83
C VAL A 97 -6.86 3.32 14.73
N ASP A 98 -7.90 3.32 15.56
CA ASP A 98 -8.27 2.17 16.41
C ASP A 98 -8.56 0.91 15.58
N GLY A 99 -9.28 1.05 14.46
CA GLY A 99 -9.55 -0.03 13.53
C GLY A 99 -8.25 -0.65 12.97
N VAL A 100 -7.30 0.20 12.55
CA VAL A 100 -6.00 -0.27 12.03
C VAL A 100 -5.22 -0.99 13.13
N THR A 101 -5.14 -0.42 14.33
CA THR A 101 -4.45 -1.02 15.47
C THR A 101 -5.05 -2.37 15.87
N LYS A 102 -6.38 -2.49 15.86
CA LYS A 102 -7.06 -3.75 16.14
C LYS A 102 -6.73 -4.81 15.09
N ILE A 103 -6.67 -4.46 13.81
CA ILE A 103 -6.27 -5.39 12.74
C ILE A 103 -4.84 -5.86 12.95
N SER A 104 -3.89 -4.98 13.29
CA SER A 104 -2.50 -5.38 13.57
C SER A 104 -2.38 -6.42 14.68
N LYS A 105 -3.24 -6.32 15.71
CA LYS A 105 -3.29 -7.24 16.85
C LYS A 105 -4.01 -8.56 16.55
N MET A 106 -4.72 -8.67 15.43
CA MET A 106 -5.39 -9.92 15.06
C MET A 106 -4.34 -10.95 14.66
N GLN A 107 -4.42 -12.13 15.29
CA GLN A 107 -3.62 -13.27 14.85
C GLN A 107 -4.21 -13.81 13.55
N PHE A 108 -3.42 -13.69 12.50
CA PHE A 108 -3.69 -14.29 11.21
C PHE A 108 -2.84 -15.56 11.05
N SER A 109 -3.49 -16.68 10.74
CA SER A 109 -2.80 -17.93 10.45
C SER A 109 -2.74 -18.18 8.94
N SER A 110 -1.64 -18.75 8.46
CA SER A 110 -1.44 -19.07 7.04
C SER A 110 -2.01 -20.43 6.62
N THR A 111 -2.56 -21.23 7.54
CA THR A 111 -3.17 -22.52 7.18
C THR A 111 -4.39 -22.34 6.28
N GLU A 112 -4.55 -23.20 5.26
CA GLU A 112 -5.67 -23.12 4.31
C GLU A 112 -7.04 -23.10 4.98
N GLU A 113 -7.21 -23.90 6.02
CA GLU A 113 -8.44 -23.97 6.83
C GLU A 113 -8.80 -22.64 7.52
N GLN A 114 -7.80 -21.78 7.77
CA GLN A 114 -7.98 -20.50 8.47
C GLN A 114 -8.02 -19.29 7.54
N LYS A 115 -7.84 -19.48 6.22
CA LYS A 115 -7.97 -18.38 5.23
C LYS A 115 -9.37 -17.77 5.22
N ALA A 116 -10.40 -18.60 5.37
CA ALA A 116 -11.80 -18.14 5.47
C ALA A 116 -12.03 -17.31 6.75
N GLU A 117 -11.41 -17.70 7.87
CA GLU A 117 -11.54 -17.01 9.15
C GLU A 117 -10.77 -15.68 9.15
N ASN A 118 -9.56 -15.63 8.59
CA ASN A 118 -8.83 -14.37 8.39
C ASN A 118 -9.64 -13.40 7.52
N MET A 119 -10.24 -13.90 6.44
CA MET A 119 -11.11 -13.12 5.58
C MET A 119 -12.36 -12.62 6.32
N ARG A 120 -12.97 -13.45 7.16
CA ARG A 120 -14.11 -13.05 8.01
C ARG A 120 -13.73 -11.97 9.01
N LYS A 121 -12.59 -12.11 9.70
CA LYS A 121 -12.04 -11.09 10.61
C LYS A 121 -11.81 -9.76 9.89
N MET A 122 -11.24 -9.80 8.69
CA MET A 122 -11.03 -8.61 7.87
C MET A 122 -12.34 -7.98 7.41
N ILE A 123 -13.33 -8.77 6.98
CA ILE A 123 -14.66 -8.26 6.61
C ILE A 123 -15.35 -7.59 7.81
N LEU A 124 -15.26 -8.17 9.00
CA LEU A 124 -15.80 -7.57 10.21
C LEU A 124 -15.11 -6.24 10.56
N ALA A 125 -13.79 -6.15 10.35
CA ALA A 125 -13.05 -4.90 10.52
C ALA A 125 -13.43 -3.85 9.45
N MET A 126 -13.73 -4.28 8.23
CA MET A 126 -14.19 -3.42 7.12
C MET A 126 -15.66 -3.00 7.23
N ALA A 127 -16.49 -3.73 7.97
CA ALA A 127 -17.95 -3.58 7.96
C ALA A 127 -18.43 -2.18 8.39
N ASN A 128 -17.61 -1.47 9.18
CA ASN A 128 -17.95 -0.13 9.66
C ASN A 128 -17.23 0.97 8.88
N ASP A 129 -16.02 0.73 8.37
CA ASP A 129 -15.26 1.73 7.62
C ASP A 129 -14.18 1.10 6.72
N ILE A 130 -14.34 1.22 5.40
CA ILE A 130 -13.39 0.72 4.41
C ILE A 130 -12.05 1.47 4.44
N ARG A 131 -11.99 2.68 4.99
CA ARG A 131 -10.74 3.46 5.09
C ARG A 131 -9.71 2.76 5.96
N VAL A 132 -10.15 2.01 6.98
CA VAL A 132 -9.29 1.19 7.85
C VAL A 132 -8.45 0.22 7.03
N ILE A 133 -9.07 -0.50 6.09
CA ILE A 133 -8.33 -1.48 5.27
C ILE A 133 -7.40 -0.80 4.26
N VAL A 134 -7.79 0.36 3.72
CA VAL A 134 -6.93 1.12 2.80
C VAL A 134 -5.67 1.61 3.52
N VAL A 135 -5.80 2.13 4.74
CA VAL A 135 -4.65 2.53 5.57
C VAL A 135 -3.76 1.32 5.87
N LYS A 136 -4.35 0.17 6.27
CA LYS A 136 -3.57 -1.04 6.56
C LYS A 136 -2.85 -1.60 5.33
N LEU A 137 -3.47 -1.51 4.15
CA LEU A 137 -2.83 -1.88 2.89
C LEU A 137 -1.65 -0.96 2.56
N GLY A 138 -1.77 0.34 2.82
CA GLY A 138 -0.68 1.31 2.68
C GLY A 138 0.50 1.03 3.61
N ASP A 139 0.22 0.79 4.89
CA ASP A 139 1.20 0.33 5.89
C ASP A 139 1.92 -0.94 5.40
N ARG A 140 1.15 -1.98 5.05
CA ARG A 140 1.72 -3.26 4.58
C ARG A 140 2.57 -3.08 3.32
N PHE A 141 2.15 -2.25 2.38
CA PHE A 141 2.90 -1.96 1.16
C PHE A 141 4.25 -1.32 1.47
N HIS A 142 4.28 -0.31 2.33
CA HIS A 142 5.54 0.33 2.72
C HIS A 142 6.44 -0.63 3.51
N ASN A 143 5.88 -1.47 4.38
CA ASN A 143 6.63 -2.51 5.08
C ASN A 143 7.25 -3.53 4.13
N MET A 144 6.53 -3.98 3.09
CA MET A 144 7.10 -4.87 2.07
C MET A 144 8.25 -4.20 1.28
N ARG A 145 8.15 -2.89 0.98
CA ARG A 145 9.23 -2.14 0.30
C ARG A 145 10.48 -1.94 1.17
N THR A 146 10.32 -1.97 2.50
CA THR A 146 11.41 -1.79 3.47
C THR A 146 11.78 -3.09 4.19
N LEU A 147 11.29 -4.23 3.70
CA LEU A 147 11.41 -5.52 4.37
C LEU A 147 12.86 -6.03 4.44
N GLY A 148 13.73 -5.55 3.55
CA GLY A 148 15.15 -5.93 3.49
C GLY A 148 15.96 -5.67 4.77
N PHE A 149 15.51 -4.76 5.65
CA PHE A 149 16.16 -4.50 6.94
C PHE A 149 15.76 -5.49 8.05
N GLN A 150 14.78 -6.36 7.81
CA GLN A 150 14.35 -7.37 8.78
C GLN A 150 15.22 -8.64 8.67
N PRO A 151 15.34 -9.44 9.73
CA PRO A 151 15.96 -10.78 9.67
C PRO A 151 15.19 -11.71 8.72
N ALA A 152 15.91 -12.62 8.03
CA ALA A 152 15.34 -13.51 7.01
C ALA A 152 14.04 -14.23 7.43
N LYS A 153 13.99 -14.78 8.66
CA LYS A 153 12.79 -15.44 9.19
C LYS A 153 11.57 -14.50 9.26
N LYS A 154 11.77 -13.23 9.63
CA LYS A 154 10.71 -12.22 9.65
C LYS A 154 10.32 -11.80 8.24
N GLN A 155 11.29 -11.66 7.32
CA GLN A 155 11.01 -11.37 5.91
C GLN A 155 10.08 -12.42 5.31
N GLU A 156 10.41 -13.69 5.49
CA GLU A 156 9.61 -14.81 5.01
C GLU A 156 8.20 -14.82 5.63
N SER A 157 8.09 -14.66 6.95
CA SER A 157 6.80 -14.62 7.64
C SER A 157 5.90 -13.49 7.13
N ILE A 158 6.45 -12.29 6.99
CA ILE A 158 5.72 -11.11 6.51
C ILE A 158 5.33 -11.28 5.03
N ALA A 159 6.22 -11.83 4.20
CA ALA A 159 5.93 -12.07 2.80
C ALA A 159 4.85 -13.15 2.62
N ARG A 160 4.85 -14.23 3.41
CA ARG A 160 3.77 -15.25 3.41
C ARG A 160 2.44 -14.64 3.81
N GLU A 161 2.41 -13.90 4.93
CA GLU A 161 1.20 -13.21 5.40
C GLU A 161 0.64 -12.24 4.33
N THR A 162 1.54 -11.48 3.69
CA THR A 162 1.18 -10.55 2.61
C THR A 162 0.56 -11.27 1.42
N LEU A 163 1.13 -12.41 1.02
CA LEU A 163 0.66 -13.18 -0.12
C LEU A 163 -0.68 -13.85 0.15
N ASP A 164 -0.86 -14.41 1.35
CA ASP A 164 -2.06 -15.15 1.72
C ASP A 164 -3.26 -14.25 2.07
N ILE A 165 -3.00 -13.01 2.51
CA ILE A 165 -4.03 -12.14 3.11
C ILE A 165 -4.14 -10.81 2.37
N TYR A 166 -3.09 -9.99 2.40
CA TYR A 166 -3.19 -8.60 1.97
C TYR A 166 -3.29 -8.45 0.45
N ALA A 167 -2.54 -9.22 -0.34
CA ALA A 167 -2.62 -9.19 -1.79
C ALA A 167 -4.00 -9.65 -2.33
N PRO A 168 -4.60 -10.76 -1.83
CA PRO A 168 -5.98 -11.12 -2.14
C PRO A 168 -7.00 -10.03 -1.78
N ILE A 169 -6.82 -9.36 -0.63
CA ILE A 169 -7.72 -8.28 -0.21
C ILE A 169 -7.63 -7.08 -1.15
N ALA A 170 -6.42 -6.63 -1.49
CA ALA A 170 -6.22 -5.59 -2.49
C ALA A 170 -6.91 -5.95 -3.81
N GLY A 171 -6.80 -7.20 -4.25
CA GLY A 171 -7.50 -7.71 -5.43
C GLY A 171 -9.02 -7.67 -5.32
N ARG A 172 -9.59 -8.06 -4.18
CA ARG A 172 -11.05 -8.03 -3.94
C ARG A 172 -11.61 -6.61 -3.87
N MET A 173 -10.80 -5.66 -3.42
CA MET A 173 -11.13 -4.24 -3.44
C MET A 173 -10.97 -3.59 -4.83
N GLY A 174 -10.53 -4.35 -5.84
CA GLY A 174 -10.28 -3.85 -7.19
C GLY A 174 -8.96 -3.08 -7.34
N ILE A 175 -8.12 -3.05 -6.31
CA ILE A 175 -6.81 -2.38 -6.32
C ILE A 175 -5.75 -3.32 -6.90
N TYR A 176 -5.93 -3.71 -8.17
CA TYR A 176 -5.12 -4.74 -8.81
C TYR A 176 -3.65 -4.37 -8.96
N TRP A 177 -3.33 -3.09 -9.16
CA TRP A 177 -1.96 -2.65 -9.25
C TRP A 177 -1.22 -2.91 -7.93
N LEU A 178 -1.84 -2.59 -6.79
CA LEU A 178 -1.26 -2.84 -5.48
C LEU A 178 -1.12 -4.33 -5.22
N LYS A 179 -2.16 -5.11 -5.55
CA LYS A 179 -2.10 -6.58 -5.47
C LYS A 179 -0.86 -7.10 -6.21
N SER A 180 -0.66 -6.68 -7.46
CA SER A 180 0.44 -7.16 -8.28
C SER A 180 1.81 -6.73 -7.75
N GLU A 181 1.95 -5.51 -7.25
CA GLU A 181 3.18 -5.05 -6.60
C GLU A 181 3.49 -5.86 -5.32
N LEU A 182 2.48 -6.10 -4.47
CA LEU A 182 2.64 -6.94 -3.28
C LEU A 182 3.04 -8.37 -3.65
N GLU A 183 2.39 -8.97 -4.66
CA GLU A 183 2.70 -10.31 -5.16
C GLU A 183 4.14 -10.42 -5.70
N ASP A 184 4.61 -9.42 -6.45
CA ASP A 184 5.97 -9.38 -6.97
C ASP A 184 7.01 -9.21 -5.84
N LEU A 185 6.72 -8.38 -4.83
CA LEU A 185 7.55 -8.26 -3.63
C LEU A 185 7.57 -9.57 -2.82
N CYS A 186 6.43 -10.26 -2.68
CA CYS A 186 6.37 -11.56 -2.05
C CYS A 186 7.23 -12.59 -2.79
N LEU A 187 7.18 -12.62 -4.12
CA LEU A 187 8.01 -13.52 -4.91
C LEU A 187 9.51 -13.30 -4.65
N TYR A 188 9.93 -12.04 -4.59
CA TYR A 188 11.32 -11.67 -4.32
C TYR A 188 11.82 -12.23 -2.98
N TYR A 189 11.00 -12.16 -1.92
CA TYR A 189 11.41 -12.61 -0.58
C TYR A 189 11.19 -14.10 -0.33
N LEU A 190 10.20 -14.74 -0.98
CA LEU A 190 9.89 -16.15 -0.78
C LEU A 190 10.67 -17.08 -1.70
N GLU A 191 10.89 -16.66 -2.95
CA GLU A 191 11.48 -17.49 -4.01
C GLU A 191 12.51 -16.67 -4.83
N PRO A 192 13.61 -16.19 -4.22
CA PRO A 192 14.54 -15.24 -4.85
C PRO A 192 15.20 -15.77 -6.12
N GLU A 193 15.53 -17.07 -6.16
CA GLU A 193 16.12 -17.70 -7.34
C GLU A 193 15.16 -17.69 -8.54
N ILE A 194 13.88 -17.98 -8.28
CA ILE A 194 12.82 -17.96 -9.30
C ILE A 194 12.56 -16.53 -9.77
N TYR A 195 12.53 -15.57 -8.83
CA TYR A 195 12.38 -14.17 -9.13
C TYR A 195 13.46 -13.67 -10.10
N GLU A 196 14.75 -13.92 -9.80
CA GLU A 196 15.86 -13.46 -10.64
C GLU A 196 15.89 -14.19 -12.00
N ARG A 197 15.51 -15.47 -12.04
CA ARG A 197 15.35 -16.20 -13.31
C ARG A 197 14.29 -15.56 -14.21
N ILE A 198 13.07 -15.36 -13.72
CA ILE A 198 11.98 -14.78 -14.52
C ILE A 198 12.34 -13.36 -14.96
N LYS A 199 12.95 -12.58 -14.06
CA LYS A 199 13.41 -11.21 -14.35
C LYS A 199 14.45 -11.19 -15.48
N SER A 200 15.40 -12.13 -15.46
CA SER A 200 16.43 -12.25 -16.50
C SER A 200 15.81 -12.66 -17.84
N GLU A 201 14.95 -13.68 -17.87
CA GLU A 201 14.23 -14.14 -19.08
C GLU A 201 13.38 -13.02 -19.69
N LEU A 202 12.77 -12.17 -18.85
CA LEU A 202 12.01 -11.00 -19.30
C LEU A 202 12.90 -9.89 -19.86
N ALA A 203 14.09 -9.69 -19.29
CA ALA A 203 15.04 -8.66 -19.74
C ALA A 203 15.60 -8.99 -21.12
N GLU A 204 15.98 -10.26 -21.36
CA GLU A 204 16.50 -10.71 -22.66
C GLU A 204 15.53 -10.48 -23.82
N ARG A 205 14.21 -10.60 -23.55
CA ARG A 205 13.17 -10.45 -24.57
C ARG A 205 12.54 -9.06 -24.59
N ARG A 206 13.06 -8.12 -23.78
CA ARG A 206 12.42 -6.82 -23.56
C ARG A 206 12.33 -5.99 -24.83
N ASP A 207 13.45 -5.80 -25.52
CA ASP A 207 13.51 -4.91 -26.70
C ASP A 207 12.64 -5.42 -27.84
N THR A 208 12.70 -6.73 -28.11
CA THR A 208 11.89 -7.38 -29.15
C THR A 208 10.41 -7.27 -28.83
N ARG A 209 10.03 -7.50 -27.56
CA ARG A 209 8.64 -7.40 -27.11
C ARG A 209 8.13 -5.96 -27.13
N GLU A 210 8.94 -4.99 -26.69
CA GLU A 210 8.57 -3.58 -26.70
C GLU A 210 8.35 -3.07 -28.13
N LYS A 211 9.22 -3.45 -29.08
CA LYS A 211 9.02 -3.15 -30.50
C LYS A 211 7.71 -3.74 -31.02
N PHE A 212 7.49 -5.04 -30.81
CA PHE A 212 6.25 -5.70 -31.23
C PHE A 212 4.99 -5.04 -30.64
N ILE A 213 5.00 -4.67 -29.35
CA ILE A 213 3.88 -3.98 -28.71
C ILE A 213 3.66 -2.60 -29.33
N ARG A 214 4.72 -1.84 -29.62
CA ARG A 214 4.61 -0.53 -30.26
C ARG A 214 4.01 -0.64 -31.67
N ASP A 215 4.49 -1.58 -32.47
CA ASP A 215 3.99 -1.82 -33.83
C ASP A 215 2.50 -2.17 -33.81
N VAL A 216 2.08 -3.04 -32.90
CA VAL A 216 0.66 -3.41 -32.73
C VAL A 216 -0.18 -2.20 -32.26
N ILE A 217 0.33 -1.41 -31.31
CA ILE A 217 -0.37 -0.20 -30.84
C ILE A 217 -0.56 0.80 -31.98
N GLU A 218 0.45 0.99 -32.83
CA GLU A 218 0.39 1.91 -33.96
C GLU A 218 -0.66 1.46 -34.99
N ILE A 219 -0.63 0.18 -35.38
CA ILE A 219 -1.61 -0.41 -36.31
C ILE A 219 -3.04 -0.25 -35.77
N LEU A 220 -3.26 -0.59 -34.50
CA LEU A 220 -4.58 -0.49 -33.88
C LEU A 220 -5.03 0.97 -33.75
N SER A 221 -4.12 1.89 -33.40
CA SER A 221 -4.42 3.31 -33.27
C SER A 221 -4.86 3.92 -34.61
N GLN A 222 -4.21 3.53 -35.70
CA GLN A 222 -4.59 3.95 -37.04
C GLN A 222 -6.00 3.44 -37.41
N LYS A 223 -6.28 2.15 -37.17
CA LYS A 223 -7.60 1.54 -37.46
C LYS A 223 -8.73 2.15 -36.63
N ILE A 224 -8.49 2.43 -35.36
CA ILE A 224 -9.44 3.08 -34.46
C ILE A 224 -9.74 4.51 -34.94
N LYS A 225 -8.71 5.23 -35.38
CA LYS A 225 -8.87 6.58 -35.96
C LYS A 225 -9.64 6.56 -37.28
N GLU A 226 -9.37 5.60 -38.16
CA GLU A 226 -10.13 5.37 -39.40
C GLU A 226 -11.61 5.07 -39.13
N ALA A 227 -11.91 4.35 -38.05
CA ALA A 227 -13.28 4.07 -37.61
C ALA A 227 -13.97 5.24 -36.90
N GLY A 228 -13.30 6.39 -36.72
CA GLY A 228 -13.85 7.56 -36.03
C GLY A 228 -14.01 7.37 -34.51
N ILE A 229 -13.34 6.37 -33.92
CA ILE A 229 -13.44 6.06 -32.50
C ILE A 229 -12.30 6.77 -31.75
N GLN A 230 -12.62 7.44 -30.64
CA GLN A 230 -11.60 7.97 -29.72
C GLN A 230 -11.30 6.95 -28.63
N ALA A 231 -10.10 6.36 -28.66
CA ALA A 231 -9.63 5.42 -27.64
C ALA A 231 -8.13 5.59 -27.37
N ALA A 232 -7.70 5.24 -26.16
CA ALA A 232 -6.30 5.18 -25.76
C ALA A 232 -5.85 3.72 -25.64
N ILE A 233 -4.84 3.33 -26.41
CA ILE A 233 -4.28 1.98 -26.40
C ILE A 233 -2.99 2.00 -25.58
N LYS A 234 -2.84 1.07 -24.65
CA LYS A 234 -1.64 0.95 -23.82
C LYS A 234 -1.17 -0.50 -23.80
N GLY A 235 0.13 -0.71 -23.92
CA GLY A 235 0.75 -2.00 -23.68
C GLY A 235 0.82 -2.29 -22.19
N ARG A 236 0.25 -3.42 -21.75
CA ARG A 236 0.35 -3.87 -20.36
C ARG A 236 1.37 -5.00 -20.27
N GLN A 237 2.41 -4.81 -19.47
CA GLN A 237 3.34 -5.89 -19.13
C GLN A 237 2.73 -6.80 -18.07
N LYS A 238 3.08 -8.09 -18.12
CA LYS A 238 2.72 -9.04 -17.06
C LYS A 238 3.66 -8.87 -15.88
N HIS A 239 3.10 -8.96 -14.69
CA HIS A 239 3.82 -8.99 -13.42
C HIS A 239 4.53 -10.33 -13.23
N LEU A 240 5.63 -10.34 -12.46
CA LEU A 240 6.52 -11.49 -12.30
C LEU A 240 5.79 -12.66 -11.64
N TYR A 241 5.04 -12.39 -10.58
CA TYR A 241 4.26 -13.40 -9.87
C TYR A 241 3.17 -14.03 -10.74
N SER A 242 2.57 -13.25 -11.65
CA SER A 242 1.59 -13.78 -12.62
C SER A 242 2.22 -14.71 -13.66
N ILE A 243 3.52 -14.56 -13.93
CA ILE A 243 4.28 -15.47 -14.79
C ILE A 243 4.68 -16.72 -14.00
N TYR A 244 5.11 -16.55 -12.74
CA TYR A 244 5.42 -17.66 -11.85
C TYR A 244 4.24 -18.62 -11.63
N LYS A 245 3.02 -18.10 -11.49
CA LYS A 245 1.82 -18.92 -11.28
C LYS A 245 1.35 -19.69 -12.52
N LYS A 246 1.91 -19.41 -13.70
CA LYS A 246 1.53 -20.05 -14.97
C LYS A 246 2.37 -21.29 -15.22
#